data_AF-A0AAD1LU09-F1
#
_entry.id   AF-A0AAD1LU09-F1
#
_cell.length_a   1.000
_cell.length_b   1.000
_cell.length_c   1.000
_cell.angle_alpha   90.00
_cell.angle_beta   90.00
_cell.angle_gamma   90.00
#
_symmetry.space_group_name_H-M   'P 1'
#
loop_
_entity.id
_entity.type
_entity.pdbx_description
1 polymer ?
#
loop_
_entity_poly.entity_id
_entity_poly.type
_entity_poly.pdbx_seq_one_letter_code
_entity_poly.pdbx_strand_id
1 'polypeptide(L)'
;MGDFGYCEGETCQRKGCAGVVKEHAVENCSCHICPPCGACTSPRGYCEACGWEESEDQVINDYLVSVDKSTGVFRSWEPRPLDSTKIDWRSHPHTNSTMIKEGVCPIGTPFSEVETLVRGTFGGRFERFNEDTGHFKYIAYTD
;
A
#
# COMPACT_ATOMS: atom_id res chain seq x y z
N MET A 1 -11.07 -0.97 -3.60
CA MET A 1 -9.76 -1.06 -4.27
C MET A 1 -9.77 -0.04 -5.38
N GLY A 2 -8.74 0.81 -5.49
CA GLY A 2 -8.63 1.73 -6.62
C GLY A 2 -8.49 0.90 -7.89
N ASP A 3 -9.25 1.23 -8.93
CA ASP A 3 -9.26 0.54 -10.22
C ASP A 3 -8.12 1.06 -11.12
N PHE A 4 -6.97 1.39 -10.51
CA PHE A 4 -5.85 2.00 -11.24
C PHE A 4 -4.97 0.91 -11.84
N GLY A 5 -4.63 1.06 -13.12
CA GLY A 5 -3.64 0.19 -13.76
C GLY A 5 -2.24 0.48 -13.23
N TYR A 6 -1.46 -0.56 -12.96
CA TYR A 6 -0.07 -0.50 -12.50
C TYR A 6 0.88 -1.27 -13.42
N CYS A 7 0.39 -2.30 -14.11
CA CYS A 7 1.18 -3.11 -15.01
C CYS A 7 1.11 -2.59 -16.45
N GLU A 8 2.16 -2.86 -17.24
CA GLU A 8 2.17 -2.55 -18.67
C GLU A 8 0.94 -3.13 -19.38
N GLY A 9 0.25 -2.30 -20.15
CA GLY A 9 -0.96 -2.68 -20.88
C GLY A 9 -2.27 -2.48 -20.12
N GLU A 10 -2.23 -2.18 -18.81
CA GLU A 10 -3.44 -1.87 -18.04
C GLU A 10 -3.94 -0.44 -18.32
N THR A 11 -5.25 -0.23 -18.19
CA THR A 11 -5.85 1.09 -18.30
C THR A 11 -5.50 1.92 -17.06
N CYS A 12 -4.99 3.14 -17.24
CA CYS A 12 -4.50 3.97 -16.14
C CYS A 12 -5.60 4.33 -15.12
N GLN A 13 -6.76 4.80 -15.57
CA GLN A 13 -7.91 5.24 -14.76
C GLN A 13 -7.68 6.36 -13.74
N ARG A 14 -6.43 6.83 -13.54
CA ARG A 14 -6.12 7.96 -12.64
C ARG A 14 -6.78 9.23 -13.17
N LYS A 15 -7.58 9.90 -12.33
CA LYS A 15 -8.44 11.05 -12.71
C LYS A 15 -9.36 10.77 -13.91
N GLY A 16 -9.81 9.52 -14.10
CA GLY A 16 -10.63 9.12 -15.25
C GLY A 16 -9.85 9.02 -16.57
N CYS A 17 -8.52 8.93 -16.51
CA CYS A 17 -7.68 8.77 -17.69
C CYS A 17 -7.94 7.42 -18.38
N ALA A 18 -8.27 7.46 -19.67
CA ALA A 18 -8.40 6.27 -20.52
C ALA A 18 -7.08 5.86 -21.22
N GLY A 19 -5.95 6.38 -20.75
CA GLY A 19 -4.62 6.01 -21.25
C GLY A 19 -4.19 4.61 -20.80
N VAL A 20 -3.10 4.12 -21.38
CA VAL A 20 -2.52 2.81 -21.09
C VAL A 20 -1.20 2.99 -20.35
N VAL A 21 -0.95 2.17 -19.33
CA VAL A 21 0.32 2.13 -18.61
C VAL A 21 1.38 1.47 -19.49
N LYS A 22 2.53 2.13 -19.57
CA LYS A 22 3.75 1.68 -20.26
C LYS A 22 4.87 1.54 -19.24
N GLU A 23 5.93 0.81 -19.59
CA GLU A 23 7.14 0.75 -18.77
C GLU A 23 8.33 1.39 -19.48
N HIS A 24 9.16 2.11 -18.72
CA HIS A 24 10.47 2.55 -19.22
C HIS A 24 11.39 1.36 -19.48
N ALA A 25 12.22 1.45 -20.53
CA ALA A 25 13.24 0.46 -20.81
C ALA A 25 14.23 0.34 -19.63
N VAL A 26 14.70 -0.88 -19.35
CA VAL A 26 15.73 -1.09 -18.33
C VAL A 26 17.08 -0.62 -18.86
N GLU A 27 17.58 0.48 -18.32
CA GLU A 27 18.93 0.97 -18.59
C GLU A 27 19.89 0.64 -17.44
N ASN A 28 21.17 0.41 -17.74
CA ASN A 28 22.21 0.09 -16.75
C ASN A 28 21.94 -1.17 -15.90
N CYS A 29 21.36 -2.21 -16.50
CA CYS A 29 21.14 -3.50 -15.84
C CYS A 29 22.47 -4.17 -15.47
N SER A 30 22.60 -4.56 -14.19
CA SER A 30 23.76 -5.28 -13.66
C SER A 30 23.38 -6.66 -13.08
N CYS A 31 22.28 -7.26 -13.54
CA CYS A 31 21.81 -8.57 -13.07
C CYS A 31 22.86 -9.69 -13.22
N HIS A 32 23.81 -9.56 -14.14
CA HIS A 32 24.91 -10.52 -14.29
C HIS A 32 25.99 -10.39 -13.19
N ILE A 33 25.99 -9.30 -12.41
CA ILE A 33 26.92 -9.04 -11.31
C ILE A 33 26.22 -9.23 -9.96
N CYS A 34 25.02 -8.65 -9.81
CA CYS A 34 24.26 -8.66 -8.56
C CYS A 34 22.75 -8.76 -8.85
N PRO A 35 22.23 -9.98 -9.05
CA PRO A 35 20.79 -10.20 -9.20
C PRO A 35 20.08 -10.29 -7.83
N PRO A 36 18.87 -9.71 -7.68
CA PRO A 36 18.22 -8.79 -8.61
C PRO A 36 18.87 -7.40 -8.56
N CYS A 37 19.11 -6.78 -9.73
CA CYS A 37 19.74 -5.46 -9.78
C CYS A 37 18.71 -4.35 -9.61
N GLY A 38 19.15 -3.21 -9.06
CA GLY A 38 18.30 -2.04 -8.82
C GLY A 38 17.53 -1.58 -10.06
N ALA A 39 18.15 -1.59 -11.24
CA ALA A 39 17.48 -1.21 -12.48
C ALA A 39 16.28 -2.11 -12.84
N CYS A 40 16.33 -3.40 -12.48
CA CYS A 40 15.25 -4.34 -12.73
C CYS A 40 14.16 -4.32 -11.65
N THR A 41 14.49 -3.88 -10.44
CA THR A 41 13.54 -3.80 -9.31
C THR A 41 12.97 -2.40 -9.10
N SER A 42 13.52 -1.39 -9.76
CA SER A 42 12.99 -0.03 -9.69
C SER A 42 11.62 0.06 -10.35
N PRO A 43 10.70 0.87 -9.79
CA PRO A 43 9.47 1.29 -10.45
C PRO A 43 9.75 1.87 -11.84
N ARG A 44 8.99 1.45 -12.84
CA ARG A 44 9.17 1.86 -14.26
C ARG A 44 7.87 2.19 -14.96
N GLY A 45 6.72 1.96 -14.34
CA GLY A 45 5.42 2.26 -14.90
C GLY A 45 5.21 3.75 -15.12
N TYR A 46 4.63 4.13 -16.26
CA TYR A 46 4.23 5.49 -16.55
C TYR A 46 3.01 5.55 -17.49
N CYS A 47 2.29 6.67 -17.48
CA CYS A 47 1.17 6.91 -18.38
C CYS A 47 1.37 8.24 -19.12
N GLU A 48 1.61 8.17 -20.43
CA GLU A 48 1.81 9.35 -21.30
C GLU A 48 0.59 10.28 -21.34
N ALA A 49 -0.61 9.74 -21.17
CA ALA A 49 -1.84 10.51 -21.32
C ALA A 49 -2.13 11.45 -20.14
N CYS A 50 -1.76 11.05 -18.92
CA CYS A 50 -1.96 11.88 -17.72
C CYS A 50 -0.65 12.28 -17.02
N GLY A 51 0.50 11.87 -17.56
CA GLY A 51 1.83 12.14 -17.01
C GLY A 51 2.09 11.46 -15.68
N TRP A 52 1.39 10.36 -15.36
CA TRP A 52 1.67 9.60 -14.13
C TRP A 52 2.98 8.81 -14.30
N GLU A 53 3.78 8.76 -13.24
CA GLU A 53 5.00 7.96 -13.16
C GLU A 53 5.07 7.25 -11.80
N GLU A 54 5.22 5.94 -11.83
CA GLU A 54 5.33 5.08 -10.65
C GLU A 54 6.54 5.46 -9.78
N SER A 55 7.61 5.97 -10.41
CA SER A 55 8.81 6.48 -9.74
C SER A 55 8.56 7.72 -8.86
N GLU A 56 7.41 8.39 -9.04
CA GLU A 56 7.01 9.57 -8.28
C GLU A 56 6.07 9.25 -7.11
N ASP A 57 5.56 8.02 -7.03
CA ASP A 57 4.60 7.61 -6.01
C ASP A 57 5.28 7.48 -4.64
N GLN A 58 4.63 8.03 -3.61
CA GLN A 58 5.17 8.12 -2.26
C GLN A 58 4.15 7.62 -1.25
N VAL A 59 4.61 6.95 -0.20
CA VAL A 59 3.75 6.53 0.89
C VAL A 59 3.65 7.65 1.94
N ILE A 60 2.48 8.25 2.08
CA ILE A 60 2.18 9.31 3.04
C ILE A 60 0.97 8.89 3.88
N ASN A 61 1.14 8.78 5.20
CA ASN A 61 0.06 8.43 6.15
C ASN A 61 -0.74 7.16 5.77
N ASP A 62 -0.06 6.07 5.37
CA ASP A 62 -0.66 4.82 4.86
C ASP A 62 -1.40 4.91 3.50
N TYR A 63 -1.24 6.03 2.78
CA TYR A 63 -1.70 6.17 1.40
C TYR A 63 -0.52 6.15 0.45
N LEU A 64 -0.67 5.45 -0.67
CA LEU A 64 0.16 5.64 -1.85
C LEU A 64 -0.35 6.90 -2.57
N VAL A 65 0.47 7.93 -2.60
CA VAL A 65 0.14 9.24 -3.14
C VAL A 65 1.02 9.52 -4.34
N SER A 66 0.39 9.79 -5.47
CA SER A 66 1.07 10.30 -6.65
C SER A 66 1.13 11.82 -6.58
N VAL A 67 2.32 12.38 -6.59
CA VAL A 67 2.54 13.84 -6.52
C VAL A 67 3.14 14.31 -7.83
N ASP A 68 2.59 15.39 -8.38
CA ASP A 68 3.27 16.10 -9.46
C ASP A 68 4.49 16.84 -8.90
N LYS A 69 5.70 16.38 -9.19
CA LYS A 69 6.93 16.98 -8.64
C LYS A 69 7.13 18.44 -9.05
N SER A 70 6.54 18.89 -10.17
CA SER A 70 6.70 20.26 -10.66
C SER A 70 5.79 21.26 -9.94
N THR A 71 4.60 20.84 -9.55
CA THR A 71 3.59 21.70 -8.91
C THR A 71 3.37 21.40 -7.43
N GLY A 72 3.81 20.23 -6.94
CA GLY A 72 3.52 19.73 -5.60
C GLY A 72 2.07 19.27 -5.40
N VAL A 73 1.26 19.26 -6.46
CA VAL A 73 -0.17 18.91 -6.38
C VAL A 73 -0.35 17.39 -6.41
N PHE A 74 -1.20 16.87 -5.51
CA PHE A 74 -1.57 15.46 -5.49
C PHE A 74 -2.42 15.10 -6.71
N ARG A 75 -1.97 14.10 -7.47
CA ARG A 75 -2.68 13.57 -8.63
C ARG A 75 -3.70 12.50 -8.23
N SER A 76 -3.28 11.58 -7.36
CA SER A 76 -4.11 10.51 -6.83
C SER A 76 -3.61 10.11 -5.46
N TRP A 77 -4.51 9.56 -4.66
CA TRP A 77 -4.17 8.89 -3.41
C TRP A 77 -5.03 7.65 -3.29
N GLU A 78 -4.43 6.55 -2.86
CA GLU A 78 -5.18 5.37 -2.48
C GLU A 78 -4.54 4.69 -1.28
N PRO A 79 -5.32 3.92 -0.50
CA PRO A 79 -4.74 3.20 0.61
C PRO A 79 -3.66 2.24 0.11
N ARG A 80 -2.46 2.29 0.71
CA ARG A 80 -1.35 1.43 0.27
C ARG A 80 -1.75 -0.04 0.39
N PRO A 81 -1.33 -0.93 -0.51
CA PRO A 81 -1.56 -2.36 -0.33
C PRO A 81 -0.96 -2.82 0.99
N LEU A 82 -1.70 -3.66 1.72
CA LEU A 82 -1.18 -4.27 2.94
C LEU A 82 -0.29 -5.46 2.56
N ASP A 83 0.81 -5.60 3.29
CA ASP A 83 1.82 -6.63 3.04
C ASP A 83 1.60 -7.83 3.97
N SER A 84 1.14 -8.94 3.41
CA SER A 84 0.90 -10.19 4.16
C SER A 84 2.16 -10.88 4.70
N THR A 85 3.36 -10.44 4.30
CA THR A 85 4.63 -11.03 4.78
C THR A 85 5.06 -10.53 6.15
N LYS A 86 4.39 -9.49 6.66
CA LYS A 86 4.62 -8.91 7.99
C LYS A 86 3.28 -8.56 8.65
N ILE A 87 3.29 -8.28 9.95
CA ILE A 87 2.09 -7.77 10.61
C ILE A 87 1.90 -6.33 10.14
N ASP A 88 0.88 -6.13 9.33
CA ASP A 88 0.64 -4.89 8.63
C ASP A 88 -0.82 -4.46 8.74
N TRP A 89 -1.06 -3.22 9.14
CA TRP A 89 -2.41 -2.74 9.40
C TRP A 89 -2.54 -1.25 9.12
N ARG A 90 -3.79 -0.82 8.99
CA ARG A 90 -4.16 0.58 8.91
C ARG A 90 -5.22 0.88 9.95
N SER A 91 -5.26 2.15 10.34
CA SER A 91 -6.21 2.65 11.32
C SER A 91 -7.41 3.29 10.63
N HIS A 92 -8.60 2.96 11.10
CA HIS A 92 -9.87 3.52 10.66
C HIS A 92 -10.58 4.19 11.84
N PRO A 93 -11.15 5.39 11.64
CA PRO A 93 -12.07 5.98 12.61
C PRO A 93 -13.23 5.03 12.89
N HIS A 94 -13.65 4.92 14.15
CA HIS A 94 -14.78 4.09 14.54
C HIS A 94 -15.76 4.84 15.44
N THR A 95 -15.34 5.19 16.66
CA THR A 95 -16.11 6.06 17.57
C THR A 95 -15.18 7.08 18.22
N ASN A 96 -15.73 7.97 19.05
CA ASN A 96 -14.92 8.99 19.73
C ASN A 96 -13.84 8.41 20.65
N SER A 97 -14.01 7.19 21.17
CA SER A 97 -13.07 6.55 22.11
C SER A 97 -12.56 5.20 21.61
N THR A 98 -12.74 4.90 20.31
CA THR A 98 -12.20 3.66 19.73
C THR A 98 -11.75 3.85 18.28
N MET A 99 -10.77 3.06 17.89
CA MET A 99 -10.20 3.03 16.54
C MET A 99 -10.19 1.59 16.03
N ILE A 100 -10.65 1.38 14.80
CA ILE A 100 -10.53 0.08 14.14
C ILE A 100 -9.12 -0.04 13.56
N LYS A 101 -8.45 -1.15 13.82
CA LYS A 101 -7.20 -1.54 13.15
C LYS A 101 -7.50 -2.76 12.30
N GLU A 102 -7.52 -2.57 10.98
CA GLU A 102 -7.74 -3.63 10.01
C GLU A 102 -6.41 -3.94 9.31
N GLY A 103 -6.06 -5.22 9.24
CA GLY A 103 -4.73 -5.63 8.83
C GLY A 103 -4.64 -7.07 8.34
N VAL A 104 -3.43 -7.41 7.94
CA VAL A 104 -2.99 -8.76 7.57
C VAL A 104 -1.73 -9.12 8.36
N CYS A 105 -1.51 -10.40 8.55
CA CYS A 105 -0.29 -10.95 9.14
C CYS A 105 0.07 -12.27 8.44
N PRO A 106 1.32 -12.74 8.58
CA PRO A 106 1.71 -14.05 8.10
C PRO A 106 0.85 -15.16 8.70
N ILE A 107 0.56 -16.18 7.90
CA ILE A 107 -0.16 -17.36 8.36
C ILE A 107 0.65 -18.03 9.49
N GLY A 108 0.00 -18.27 10.63
CA GLY A 108 0.63 -18.84 11.82
C GLY A 108 1.12 -17.81 12.85
N THR A 109 0.97 -16.51 12.61
CA THR A 109 1.25 -15.49 13.63
C THR A 109 0.22 -15.58 14.77
N PRO A 110 0.65 -15.68 16.04
CA PRO A 110 -0.27 -15.75 17.17
C PRO A 110 -0.95 -14.39 17.42
N PHE A 111 -2.23 -14.43 17.84
CA PHE A 111 -3.00 -13.21 18.11
C PHE A 111 -2.36 -12.29 19.15
N SER A 112 -1.59 -12.84 20.11
CA SER A 112 -0.90 -12.08 21.14
C SER A 112 0.21 -11.16 20.58
N GLU A 113 0.86 -11.59 19.51
CA GLU A 113 1.89 -10.80 18.83
C GLU A 113 1.24 -9.64 18.07
N VAL A 114 0.15 -9.93 17.35
CA VAL A 114 -0.65 -8.90 16.67
C VAL A 114 -1.20 -7.90 17.68
N GLU A 115 -1.85 -8.37 18.75
CA GLU A 115 -2.41 -7.53 19.82
C GLU A 115 -1.36 -6.59 20.42
N THR A 116 -0.13 -7.07 20.59
CA THR A 116 0.93 -6.25 21.16
C THR A 116 1.22 -5.00 20.34
N LEU A 117 1.13 -5.10 19.02
CA LEU A 117 1.34 -4.01 18.07
C LEU A 117 0.08 -3.16 17.89
N VAL A 118 -1.11 -3.79 17.91
CA VAL A 118 -2.36 -3.12 17.59
C VAL A 118 -3.16 -2.65 18.81
N ARG A 119 -2.73 -2.91 20.05
CA ARG A 119 -3.48 -2.42 21.23
C ARG A 119 -3.64 -0.89 21.21
N GLY A 120 -4.76 -0.40 21.71
CA GLY A 120 -4.96 1.01 22.04
C GLY A 120 -4.39 1.34 23.42
N THR A 121 -4.46 2.61 23.82
CA THR A 121 -4.00 3.09 25.13
C THR A 121 -4.61 2.29 26.28
N PHE A 122 -5.90 1.94 26.17
CA PHE A 122 -6.64 1.18 27.18
C PHE A 122 -6.85 -0.29 26.77
N GLY A 123 -6.02 -0.81 25.86
CA GLY A 123 -6.19 -2.14 25.30
C GLY A 123 -7.17 -2.17 24.13
N GLY A 124 -8.01 -3.19 24.07
CA GLY A 124 -8.97 -3.39 22.97
C GLY A 124 -9.45 -4.83 22.89
N ARG A 125 -9.99 -5.21 21.74
CA ARG A 125 -10.42 -6.59 21.45
C ARG A 125 -10.39 -6.89 19.96
N PHE A 126 -10.16 -8.16 19.60
CA PHE A 126 -10.40 -8.61 18.23
C PHE A 126 -11.90 -8.70 17.96
N GLU A 127 -12.33 -8.07 16.87
CA GLU A 127 -13.65 -8.31 16.29
C GLU A 127 -13.60 -9.54 15.37
N ARG A 128 -12.49 -9.69 14.62
CA ARG A 128 -12.24 -10.82 13.73
C ARG A 128 -10.74 -11.14 13.68
N PHE A 129 -10.39 -12.42 13.69
CA PHE A 129 -9.05 -12.91 13.43
C PHE A 129 -9.17 -14.20 12.63
N ASN A 130 -8.69 -14.19 11.39
CA ASN A 130 -8.74 -15.35 10.50
C ASN A 130 -7.33 -15.94 10.38
N GLU A 131 -7.10 -17.09 11.00
CA GLU A 131 -5.80 -17.77 10.98
C GLU A 131 -5.43 -18.28 9.57
N ASP A 132 -6.43 -18.72 8.79
CA ASP A 132 -6.21 -19.28 7.46
C ASP A 132 -5.78 -18.24 6.42
N THR A 133 -6.26 -17.00 6.55
CA THR A 133 -6.00 -15.92 5.59
C THR A 133 -5.04 -14.87 6.14
N GLY A 134 -4.77 -14.87 7.45
CA GLY A 134 -3.97 -13.86 8.13
C GLY A 134 -4.68 -12.51 8.31
N HIS A 135 -5.93 -12.37 7.90
CA HIS A 135 -6.69 -11.11 8.02
C HIS A 135 -7.24 -10.93 9.43
N PHE A 136 -7.12 -9.71 9.97
CA PHE A 136 -7.68 -9.37 11.26
C PHE A 136 -8.36 -8.00 11.28
N LYS A 137 -9.29 -7.84 12.22
CA LYS A 137 -9.92 -6.59 12.58
C LYS A 137 -9.96 -6.47 14.10
N TYR A 138 -9.28 -5.46 14.62
CA TYR A 138 -9.13 -5.19 16.05
C TYR A 138 -9.75 -3.84 16.40
N ILE A 139 -10.49 -3.76 17.50
CA ILE A 139 -11.04 -2.52 18.03
C ILE A 139 -10.12 -2.07 19.17
N ALA A 140 -9.30 -1.06 18.91
CA ALA A 140 -8.42 -0.43 19.88
C ALA A 140 -9.20 0.62 20.68
N TYR A 141 -9.09 0.57 22.01
CA TYR A 141 -9.69 1.57 22.89
C TYR A 141 -8.74 2.76 23.04
N THR A 142 -9.22 3.93 22.65
CA THR A 142 -8.50 5.20 22.65
C THR A 142 -9.19 6.18 23.61
N ASP A 143 -8.54 7.31 23.89
CA ASP A 143 -9.16 8.42 24.62
C ASP A 143 -10.23 9.08 23.73
#